data_AF-A0A963PVG5-F1
#
_entry.id   AF-A0A963PVG5-F1
#
_cell.length_a   1.000
_cell.length_b   1.000
_cell.length_c   1.000
_cell.angle_alpha   90.00
_cell.angle_beta   90.00
_cell.angle_gamma   90.00
#
_symmetry.space_group_name_H-M   'P 1'
#
loop_
_entity.id
_entity.type
_entity.pdbx_description
1 polymer ?
#
loop_
_entity_poly.entity_id
_entity_poly.type
_entity_poly.pdbx_seq_one_letter_code
_entity_poly.pdbx_strand_id
1 'polypeptide(L)'
;MPAADKPSASWPGPARVRRARLYSGLVLFVFVATHLLNHALGLISLQAMEAGRWLFIAVWRNPVGSTLLFGALLLHLSLALWSIYLRRHLRMPIWQAMQLVLGLLIPTVLVHHAVFTRAAWSVYGYQDSYTMLVLLFWQLRPDLGLWQSALVLVAWAHGCIGIHYWLRLRPWYRLVAMELYTVAIMLPVMALLGFAQAGRYVSVLAQDPQWLRNLLADAQAPDAAGLATLTAWRDGIWMALAALLLLTLLARALRQWRESARSVRIHYPNAQVVTVPRGFTVLEASHQAGIAHASVCGGRGRCSTCRVRVHAPDGSLPAASEAETRVLARVGAGPHVRLACQLRPTHDLRVTPLIPPSVPPAMSWSQGHLMAGEERELCVLFADLRGFTRLSEHRLPYDVVFL
;
A
#
# COMPACT_ATOMS: atom_id res chain seq x y z
N MET A 1 -27.72 -25.00 32.36
CA MET A 1 -26.99 -25.03 31.07
C MET A 1 -26.93 -23.61 30.53
N PRO A 2 -25.76 -22.94 30.52
CA PRO A 2 -25.66 -21.62 29.95
C PRO A 2 -25.81 -21.70 28.43
N ALA A 3 -26.64 -20.80 27.89
CA ALA A 3 -26.94 -20.71 26.48
C ALA A 3 -25.67 -20.46 25.67
N ALA A 4 -25.44 -21.29 24.65
CA ALA A 4 -24.36 -21.10 23.69
C ALA A 4 -24.60 -19.81 22.91
N ASP A 5 -23.70 -18.84 23.09
CA ASP A 5 -23.63 -17.62 22.29
C ASP A 5 -23.54 -18.02 20.81
N LYS A 6 -24.55 -17.61 20.02
CA LYS A 6 -24.50 -17.73 18.56
C LYS A 6 -23.29 -16.92 18.09
N PRO A 7 -22.40 -17.46 17.25
CA PRO A 7 -21.32 -16.69 16.67
C PRO A 7 -21.94 -15.60 15.78
N SER A 8 -22.00 -14.38 16.30
CA SER A 8 -22.20 -13.20 15.46
C SER A 8 -21.16 -13.25 14.35
N ALA A 9 -21.58 -12.98 13.10
CA ALA A 9 -20.70 -12.97 11.94
C ALA A 9 -19.54 -12.00 12.20
N SER A 10 -18.44 -12.52 12.75
CA SER A 10 -17.30 -11.73 13.16
C SER A 10 -16.63 -11.20 11.89
N TRP A 11 -16.66 -9.87 11.74
CA TRP A 11 -15.93 -9.18 10.69
C TRP A 11 -14.48 -9.71 10.63
N PRO A 12 -13.92 -9.96 9.44
CA PRO A 12 -12.58 -10.52 9.34
C PRO A 12 -11.58 -9.63 10.08
N GLY A 13 -10.85 -10.22 11.04
CA GLY A 13 -9.91 -9.48 11.87
C GLY A 13 -8.88 -8.69 11.03
N PRO A 14 -8.31 -7.58 11.55
CA PRO A 14 -7.41 -6.69 10.80
C PRO A 14 -6.23 -7.38 10.10
N ALA A 15 -5.74 -8.48 10.66
CA ALA A 15 -4.67 -9.29 10.06
C ALA A 15 -5.11 -10.01 8.77
N ARG A 16 -6.35 -10.50 8.71
CA ARG A 16 -6.91 -11.19 7.52
C ARG A 16 -7.11 -10.20 6.38
N VAL A 17 -7.70 -9.04 6.66
CA VAL A 17 -7.89 -7.94 5.67
C VAL A 17 -6.54 -7.52 5.06
N ARG A 18 -5.50 -7.38 5.89
CA ARG A 18 -4.16 -7.02 5.43
C ARG A 18 -3.53 -8.09 4.54
N ARG A 19 -3.75 -9.37 4.83
CA ARG A 19 -3.28 -10.49 3.98
C ARG A 19 -4.04 -10.53 2.65
N ALA A 20 -5.37 -10.38 2.69
CA ALA A 20 -6.21 -10.32 1.50
C ALA A 20 -5.79 -9.19 0.54
N ARG A 21 -5.54 -7.99 1.09
CA ARG A 21 -5.02 -6.85 0.30
C ARG A 21 -3.65 -7.13 -0.32
N LEU A 22 -2.76 -7.80 0.42
CA LEU A 22 -1.43 -8.16 -0.08
C LEU A 22 -1.53 -9.18 -1.21
N TYR A 23 -2.24 -10.28 -1.02
CA TYR A 23 -2.34 -11.35 -2.02
C TYR A 23 -3.07 -10.89 -3.29
N SER A 24 -4.17 -10.15 -3.16
CA SER A 24 -4.82 -9.52 -4.31
C SER A 24 -3.86 -8.59 -5.07
N GLY A 25 -3.12 -7.76 -4.35
CA GLY A 25 -2.10 -6.89 -4.96
C GLY A 25 -0.96 -7.67 -5.65
N LEU A 26 -0.54 -8.80 -5.08
CA LEU A 26 0.50 -9.65 -5.67
C LEU A 26 0.03 -10.33 -6.97
N VAL A 27 -1.20 -10.83 -7.01
CA VAL A 27 -1.78 -11.38 -8.25
C VAL A 27 -1.78 -10.33 -9.36
N LEU A 28 -2.28 -9.12 -9.07
CA LEU A 28 -2.30 -8.01 -10.02
C LEU A 28 -0.89 -7.60 -10.44
N PHE A 29 0.06 -7.58 -9.50
CA PHE A 29 1.46 -7.25 -9.79
C PHE A 29 2.11 -8.28 -10.72
N VAL A 30 1.86 -9.58 -10.52
CA VAL A 30 2.39 -10.65 -11.40
C VAL A 30 1.73 -10.57 -12.79
N PHE A 31 0.42 -10.28 -12.87
CA PHE A 31 -0.25 -10.02 -14.15
C PHE A 31 0.41 -8.86 -14.90
N VAL A 32 0.60 -7.71 -14.26
CA VAL A 32 1.24 -6.55 -14.87
C VAL A 32 2.69 -6.87 -15.25
N ALA A 33 3.47 -7.53 -14.38
CA ALA A 33 4.86 -7.90 -14.68
C ALA A 33 4.98 -8.81 -15.91
N THR A 34 4.17 -9.86 -15.98
CA THR A 34 4.15 -10.78 -17.13
C THR A 34 3.64 -10.11 -18.41
N HIS A 35 2.69 -9.19 -18.30
CA HIS A 35 2.24 -8.37 -19.42
C HIS A 35 3.35 -7.46 -19.96
N LEU A 36 4.09 -6.78 -19.08
CA LEU A 36 5.22 -5.92 -19.44
C LEU A 36 6.38 -6.72 -20.05
N LEU A 37 6.68 -7.90 -19.51
CA LEU A 37 7.66 -8.82 -20.10
C LEU A 37 7.27 -9.18 -21.54
N ASN A 38 5.99 -9.38 -21.80
CA ASN A 38 5.52 -9.67 -23.15
C ASN A 38 5.67 -8.47 -24.10
N HIS A 39 5.41 -7.25 -23.63
CA HIS A 39 5.69 -6.02 -24.41
C HIS A 39 7.17 -5.85 -24.72
N ALA A 40 8.05 -6.20 -23.77
CA ALA A 40 9.50 -6.12 -23.97
C ALA A 40 10.02 -7.03 -25.10
N LEU A 41 9.31 -8.12 -25.41
CA LEU A 41 9.64 -8.99 -26.55
C LEU A 41 9.58 -8.26 -27.91
N GLY A 42 8.92 -7.09 -27.97
CA GLY A 42 8.91 -6.24 -29.17
C GLY A 42 10.29 -5.68 -29.54
N LEU A 43 11.25 -5.70 -28.61
CA LEU A 43 12.66 -5.42 -28.90
C LEU A 43 13.30 -6.49 -29.80
N ILE A 44 12.78 -7.72 -29.77
CA ILE A 44 13.26 -8.83 -30.59
C ILE A 44 12.52 -8.81 -31.93
N SER A 45 11.19 -8.95 -31.90
CA SER A 45 10.33 -8.91 -33.09
C SER A 45 8.85 -8.88 -32.72
N LEU A 46 8.00 -8.54 -33.68
CA LEU A 46 6.54 -8.66 -33.54
C LEU A 46 6.10 -10.12 -33.33
N GLN A 47 6.77 -11.06 -33.99
CA GLN A 47 6.52 -12.50 -33.85
C GLN A 47 6.87 -12.99 -32.43
N ALA A 48 7.94 -12.47 -31.83
CA ALA A 48 8.28 -12.80 -30.45
C ALA A 48 7.20 -12.33 -29.46
N MET A 49 6.62 -11.13 -29.67
CA MET A 49 5.49 -10.65 -28.85
C MET A 49 4.27 -11.56 -28.97
N GLU A 50 3.93 -12.02 -30.18
CA GLU A 50 2.82 -12.96 -30.42
C GLU A 50 3.08 -14.34 -29.80
N ALA A 51 4.30 -14.88 -29.95
CA ALA A 51 4.67 -16.15 -29.36
C ALA A 51 4.61 -16.09 -27.83
N GLY A 52 5.09 -15.00 -27.22
CA GLY A 52 4.93 -14.77 -25.79
C GLY A 52 3.46 -14.58 -25.39
N ARG A 53 2.65 -13.90 -26.23
CA ARG A 53 1.22 -13.67 -25.99
C ARG A 53 0.49 -15.00 -25.81
N TRP A 54 0.86 -16.03 -26.56
CA TRP A 54 0.26 -17.36 -26.42
C TRP A 54 0.38 -17.89 -24.98
N LEU A 55 1.58 -17.85 -24.40
CA LEU A 55 1.82 -18.27 -23.02
C LEU A 55 1.08 -17.36 -22.02
N PHE A 56 1.12 -16.04 -22.25
CA PHE A 56 0.42 -15.06 -21.41
C PHE A 56 -1.09 -15.34 -21.35
N ILE A 57 -1.70 -15.57 -22.51
CA ILE A 57 -3.13 -15.90 -22.65
C ILE A 57 -3.43 -17.26 -22.03
N ALA A 58 -2.59 -18.27 -22.24
CA ALA A 58 -2.78 -19.60 -21.65
C ALA A 58 -2.87 -19.53 -20.12
N VAL A 59 -2.07 -18.66 -19.48
CA VAL A 59 -2.08 -18.47 -18.02
C VAL A 59 -3.25 -17.61 -17.55
N TRP A 60 -3.55 -16.51 -18.23
CA TRP A 60 -4.47 -15.49 -17.69
C TRP A 60 -5.90 -15.53 -18.26
N ARG A 61 -6.12 -16.16 -19.43
CA ARG A 61 -7.45 -16.25 -20.05
C ARG A 61 -8.17 -17.57 -19.79
N ASN A 62 -7.51 -18.57 -19.21
CA ASN A 62 -8.21 -19.77 -18.75
C ASN A 62 -9.15 -19.43 -17.56
N PRO A 63 -10.13 -20.28 -17.23
CA PRO A 63 -11.12 -20.00 -16.18
C PRO A 63 -10.51 -19.73 -14.80
N VAL A 64 -9.45 -20.45 -14.43
CA VAL A 64 -8.76 -20.29 -13.14
C VAL A 64 -8.02 -18.96 -13.09
N GLY A 65 -7.20 -18.67 -14.10
CA GLY A 65 -6.46 -17.41 -14.21
C GLY A 65 -7.37 -16.19 -14.28
N SER A 66 -8.48 -16.29 -15.01
CA SER A 66 -9.49 -15.23 -15.13
C SER A 66 -10.18 -14.96 -13.79
N THR A 67 -10.63 -16.02 -13.11
CA THR A 67 -11.28 -15.91 -11.80
C THR A 67 -10.33 -15.30 -10.78
N LEU A 68 -9.06 -15.73 -10.78
CA LEU A 68 -8.04 -15.20 -9.89
C LEU A 68 -7.77 -13.72 -10.18
N LEU A 69 -7.63 -13.33 -11.44
CA LEU A 69 -7.33 -11.96 -11.87
C LEU A 69 -8.48 -11.00 -11.51
N PHE A 70 -9.71 -11.31 -11.94
CA PHE A 70 -10.85 -10.44 -11.68
C PHE A 70 -11.27 -10.44 -10.21
N GLY A 71 -11.17 -11.59 -9.53
CA GLY A 71 -11.36 -11.69 -8.09
C GLY A 71 -10.34 -10.85 -7.32
N ALA A 72 -9.07 -10.90 -7.72
CA ALA A 72 -8.03 -10.05 -7.14
C ALA A 72 -8.28 -8.56 -7.42
N LEU A 73 -8.67 -8.19 -8.64
CA LEU A 73 -9.00 -6.80 -8.99
C LEU A 73 -10.14 -6.25 -8.12
N LEU A 74 -11.26 -6.97 -8.06
CA LEU A 74 -12.44 -6.59 -7.29
C LEU A 74 -12.12 -6.48 -5.80
N LEU A 75 -11.42 -7.49 -5.26
CA LEU A 75 -11.01 -7.50 -3.85
C LEU A 75 -10.04 -6.35 -3.54
N HIS A 76 -9.06 -6.10 -4.40
CA HIS A 76 -8.07 -5.05 -4.21
C HIS A 76 -8.73 -3.66 -4.21
N LEU A 77 -9.62 -3.41 -5.17
CA LEU A 77 -10.38 -2.17 -5.28
C LEU A 77 -11.30 -1.98 -4.07
N SER A 78 -12.06 -3.01 -3.70
CA SER A 78 -12.98 -2.96 -2.54
C SER A 78 -12.23 -2.67 -1.24
N LEU A 79 -11.07 -3.32 -1.03
CA LEU A 79 -10.23 -3.07 0.13
C LEU A 79 -9.54 -1.70 0.08
N ALA A 80 -9.27 -1.16 -1.11
CA ALA A 80 -8.76 0.20 -1.26
C ALA A 80 -9.82 1.23 -0.83
N LEU A 81 -11.05 1.12 -1.34
CA LEU A 81 -12.18 1.98 -0.94
C LEU A 81 -12.49 1.84 0.56
N TRP A 82 -12.51 0.62 1.09
CA TRP A 82 -12.65 0.36 2.52
C TRP A 82 -11.56 1.05 3.34
N SER A 83 -10.31 1.06 2.83
CA SER A 83 -9.21 1.75 3.50
C SER A 83 -9.38 3.28 3.51
N ILE A 84 -9.97 3.86 2.46
CA ILE A 84 -10.33 5.29 2.41
C ILE A 84 -11.44 5.57 3.43
N TYR A 85 -12.50 4.76 3.42
CA TYR A 85 -13.61 4.88 4.37
C TYR A 85 -13.12 4.89 5.82
N LEU A 86 -12.21 3.98 6.18
CA LEU A 86 -11.69 3.86 7.54
C LEU A 86 -10.81 5.03 7.99
N ARG A 87 -10.20 5.80 7.08
CA ARG A 87 -9.28 6.89 7.45
C ARG A 87 -9.99 8.04 8.15
N ARG A 88 -9.40 8.49 9.27
CA ARG A 88 -9.90 9.63 10.06
C ARG A 88 -9.54 10.98 9.47
N HIS A 89 -8.35 11.12 8.90
CA HIS A 89 -7.92 12.31 8.16
C HIS A 89 -7.25 11.92 6.84
N LEU A 90 -7.23 12.86 5.89
CA LEU A 90 -6.55 12.69 4.59
C LEU A 90 -5.12 13.24 4.58
N ARG A 91 -4.63 13.79 5.70
CA ARG A 91 -3.20 14.10 5.87
C ARG A 91 -2.40 12.81 5.87
N MET A 92 -1.47 12.65 4.95
CA MET A 92 -0.68 11.44 4.83
C MET A 92 0.73 11.76 4.29
N PRO A 93 1.75 10.95 4.61
CA PRO A 93 3.06 11.15 4.00
C PRO A 93 2.98 10.98 2.48
N ILE A 94 3.87 11.67 1.76
CA ILE A 94 3.87 11.77 0.30
C ILE A 94 3.73 10.40 -0.38
N TRP A 95 4.48 9.39 0.07
CA TRP A 95 4.40 8.06 -0.53
C TRP A 95 3.02 7.39 -0.41
N GLN A 96 2.27 7.64 0.68
CA GLN A 96 0.90 7.13 0.83
C GLN A 96 -0.04 7.85 -0.13
N ALA A 97 0.14 9.16 -0.28
CA ALA A 97 -0.63 9.97 -1.21
C ALA A 97 -0.36 9.50 -2.64
N MET A 98 0.90 9.34 -3.03
CA MET A 98 1.28 8.81 -4.35
C MET A 98 0.66 7.43 -4.60
N GLN A 99 0.80 6.48 -3.67
CA GLN A 99 0.23 5.15 -3.85
C GLN A 99 -1.30 5.18 -4.03
N LEU A 100 -2.00 6.04 -3.28
CA LEU A 100 -3.44 6.21 -3.39
C LEU A 100 -3.84 6.87 -4.72
N VAL A 101 -3.20 7.98 -5.08
CA VAL A 101 -3.49 8.72 -6.32
C VAL A 101 -3.22 7.85 -7.53
N LEU A 102 -2.04 7.22 -7.62
CA LEU A 102 -1.73 6.30 -8.72
C LEU A 102 -2.76 5.15 -8.77
N GLY A 103 -3.14 4.59 -7.61
CA GLY A 103 -4.16 3.55 -7.54
C GLY A 103 -5.54 3.97 -8.05
N LEU A 104 -5.94 5.23 -7.82
CA LEU A 104 -7.20 5.80 -8.31
C LEU A 104 -7.14 6.21 -9.78
N LEU A 105 -5.95 6.52 -10.31
CA LEU A 105 -5.75 6.82 -11.73
C LEU A 105 -5.82 5.57 -12.60
N ILE A 106 -5.38 4.40 -12.11
CA ILE A 106 -5.36 3.15 -12.90
C ILE A 106 -6.73 2.85 -13.55
N PRO A 107 -7.87 2.79 -12.83
CA PRO A 107 -9.16 2.45 -13.43
C PRO A 107 -9.63 3.46 -14.50
N THR A 108 -9.18 4.71 -14.44
CA THR A 108 -9.60 5.74 -15.42
C THR A 108 -9.17 5.39 -16.84
N VAL A 109 -8.01 4.74 -16.99
CA VAL A 109 -7.50 4.30 -18.30
C VAL A 109 -7.71 2.79 -18.52
N LEU A 110 -7.54 1.99 -17.47
CA LEU A 110 -7.60 0.53 -17.54
C LEU A 110 -8.97 0.01 -18.01
N VAL A 111 -10.07 0.66 -17.62
CA VAL A 111 -11.42 0.22 -18.01
C VAL A 111 -11.58 0.23 -19.53
N HIS A 112 -11.12 1.29 -20.21
CA HIS A 112 -11.16 1.34 -21.66
C HIS A 112 -10.34 0.19 -22.27
N HIS A 113 -9.10 0.02 -21.81
CA HIS A 113 -8.23 -1.05 -22.29
C HIS A 113 -8.86 -2.44 -22.11
N ALA A 114 -9.38 -2.74 -20.92
CA ALA A 114 -9.96 -4.04 -20.61
C ALA A 114 -11.28 -4.31 -21.36
N VAL A 115 -12.13 -3.29 -21.56
CA VAL A 115 -13.39 -3.45 -22.30
C VAL A 115 -13.13 -3.71 -23.78
N PHE A 116 -12.27 -2.91 -24.42
CA PHE A 116 -12.02 -3.03 -25.86
C PHE A 116 -11.03 -4.13 -26.25
N THR A 117 -10.43 -4.84 -25.28
CA THR A 117 -9.62 -6.03 -25.53
C THR A 117 -10.30 -7.27 -24.96
N ARG A 118 -10.31 -7.42 -23.64
CA ARG A 118 -10.79 -8.62 -22.95
C ARG A 118 -12.28 -8.84 -23.10
N ALA A 119 -13.11 -7.81 -22.92
CA ALA A 119 -14.56 -7.97 -23.07
C ALA A 119 -14.95 -8.17 -24.54
N ALA A 120 -14.37 -7.37 -25.44
CA ALA A 120 -14.54 -7.51 -26.89
C ALA A 120 -14.21 -8.93 -27.37
N TRP A 121 -13.09 -9.50 -26.94
CA TRP A 121 -12.73 -10.90 -27.23
C TRP A 121 -13.78 -11.88 -26.71
N SER A 122 -14.24 -11.72 -25.46
CA SER A 122 -15.14 -12.69 -24.84
C SER A 122 -16.56 -12.68 -25.38
N VAL A 123 -17.04 -11.53 -25.86
CA VAL A 123 -18.44 -11.34 -26.28
C VAL A 123 -18.58 -11.36 -27.80
N TYR A 124 -17.61 -10.78 -28.51
CA TYR A 124 -17.67 -10.60 -29.97
C TYR A 124 -16.63 -11.41 -30.73
N GLY A 125 -15.78 -12.20 -30.04
CA GLY A 125 -14.73 -12.98 -30.70
C GLY A 125 -13.57 -12.15 -31.27
N TYR A 126 -13.46 -10.87 -30.88
CA TYR A 126 -12.43 -9.96 -31.37
C TYR A 126 -11.02 -10.54 -31.19
N GLN A 127 -10.25 -10.57 -32.28
CA GLN A 127 -8.89 -11.09 -32.31
C GLN A 127 -7.88 -9.99 -31.94
N ASP A 128 -7.61 -9.87 -30.65
CA ASP A 128 -6.73 -8.86 -30.09
C ASP A 128 -5.24 -9.26 -30.15
N SER A 129 -4.75 -9.46 -31.37
CA SER A 129 -3.33 -9.72 -31.67
C SER A 129 -2.47 -8.50 -31.34
N TYR A 130 -1.19 -8.72 -31.03
CA TYR A 130 -0.21 -7.63 -30.90
C TYR A 130 -0.13 -6.81 -32.16
N THR A 131 -0.12 -7.47 -33.32
CA THR A 131 -0.06 -6.78 -34.62
C THR A 131 -1.22 -5.78 -34.75
N MET A 132 -2.44 -6.20 -34.46
CA MET A 132 -3.64 -5.36 -34.53
C MET A 132 -3.62 -4.25 -33.47
N LEU A 133 -3.31 -4.57 -32.20
CA LEU A 133 -3.32 -3.59 -31.12
C LEU A 133 -2.19 -2.56 -31.25
N VAL A 134 -1.02 -2.95 -31.75
CA VAL A 134 0.08 -2.02 -32.04
C VAL A 134 -0.30 -1.11 -33.20
N LEU A 135 -0.89 -1.62 -34.29
CA LEU A 135 -1.42 -0.78 -35.37
C LEU A 135 -2.42 0.25 -34.82
N LEU A 136 -3.37 -0.22 -34.00
CA LEU A 136 -4.39 0.63 -33.39
C LEU A 136 -3.77 1.74 -32.54
N PHE A 137 -2.87 1.41 -31.61
CA PHE A 137 -2.34 2.37 -30.65
C PHE A 137 -1.20 3.23 -31.18
N TRP A 138 -0.47 2.78 -32.21
CA TRP A 138 0.65 3.53 -32.76
C TRP A 138 0.24 4.43 -33.93
N GLN A 139 -0.62 3.94 -34.82
CA GLN A 139 -0.91 4.61 -36.08
C GLN A 139 -2.37 5.11 -36.17
N LEU A 140 -3.36 4.28 -35.83
CA LEU A 140 -4.77 4.66 -36.01
C LEU A 140 -5.27 5.60 -34.92
N ARG A 141 -4.86 5.36 -33.66
CA ARG A 141 -5.28 6.08 -32.45
C ARG A 141 -4.08 6.31 -31.52
N PRO A 142 -3.11 7.14 -31.95
CA PRO A 142 -1.91 7.46 -31.16
C PRO A 142 -2.25 8.12 -29.82
N ASP A 143 -3.37 8.83 -29.74
CA ASP A 143 -3.92 9.39 -28.50
C ASP A 143 -4.17 8.29 -27.45
N LEU A 144 -4.78 7.17 -27.86
CA LEU A 144 -5.01 6.03 -26.96
C LEU A 144 -3.68 5.34 -26.60
N GLY A 145 -2.76 5.21 -27.55
CA GLY A 145 -1.44 4.63 -27.30
C GLY A 145 -0.62 5.38 -26.25
N LEU A 146 -0.67 6.71 -26.27
CA LEU A 146 -0.05 7.55 -25.24
C LEU A 146 -0.67 7.28 -23.86
N TRP A 147 -2.00 7.23 -23.76
CA TRP A 147 -2.67 6.91 -22.49
C TRP A 147 -2.36 5.50 -22.00
N GLN A 148 -2.26 4.49 -22.88
CA GLN A 148 -1.86 3.14 -22.48
C GLN A 148 -0.40 3.07 -22.03
N SER A 149 0.49 3.84 -22.67
CA SER A 149 1.89 3.97 -22.24
C SER A 149 1.99 4.61 -20.85
N ALA A 150 1.18 5.64 -20.58
CA ALA A 150 1.07 6.24 -19.25
C ALA A 150 0.50 5.26 -18.21
N LEU A 151 -0.52 4.47 -18.57
CA LEU A 151 -1.09 3.44 -17.70
C LEU A 151 -0.04 2.41 -17.27
N VAL A 152 0.84 1.97 -18.16
CA VAL A 152 1.95 1.06 -17.83
C VAL A 152 2.82 1.65 -16.72
N LEU A 153 3.22 2.91 -16.85
CA LEU A 153 4.06 3.59 -15.85
C LEU A 153 3.32 3.76 -14.51
N VAL A 154 2.06 4.19 -14.55
CA VAL A 154 1.24 4.41 -13.35
C VAL A 154 0.98 3.10 -12.61
N ALA A 155 0.56 2.05 -13.31
CA ALA A 155 0.28 0.74 -12.72
C ALA A 155 1.54 0.09 -12.15
N TRP A 156 2.66 0.15 -12.88
CA TRP A 156 3.93 -0.39 -12.43
C TRP A 156 4.46 0.35 -11.20
N ALA A 157 4.47 1.69 -11.22
CA ALA A 157 4.90 2.49 -10.08
C ALA A 157 4.02 2.24 -8.83
N HIS A 158 2.70 2.17 -8.98
CA HIS A 158 1.78 1.81 -7.89
C HIS A 158 2.15 0.45 -7.27
N GLY A 159 2.41 -0.55 -8.12
CA GLY A 159 2.84 -1.88 -7.73
C GLY A 159 4.18 -1.88 -6.98
N CYS A 160 5.21 -1.25 -7.56
CA CYS A 160 6.55 -1.14 -6.98
C CYS A 160 6.53 -0.46 -5.61
N ILE A 161 5.77 0.62 -5.42
CA ILE A 161 5.58 1.26 -4.10
C ILE A 161 4.95 0.25 -3.12
N GLY A 162 3.95 -0.51 -3.55
CA GLY A 162 3.35 -1.57 -2.73
C GLY A 162 4.34 -2.63 -2.26
N ILE A 163 5.13 -3.17 -3.19
CA ILE A 163 6.16 -4.19 -2.93
C ILE A 163 7.26 -3.63 -2.02
N HIS A 164 7.83 -2.47 -2.35
CA HIS A 164 8.89 -1.84 -1.56
C HIS A 164 8.45 -1.63 -0.10
N TYR A 165 7.27 -1.06 0.12
CA TYR A 165 6.76 -0.81 1.48
C TYR A 165 6.35 -2.07 2.23
N TRP A 166 6.10 -3.17 1.53
CA TRP A 166 5.90 -4.48 2.14
C TRP A 166 7.23 -5.12 2.56
N LEU A 167 8.25 -5.05 1.71
CA LEU A 167 9.53 -5.74 1.88
C LEU A 167 10.57 -4.96 2.66
N ARG A 168 10.52 -3.63 2.73
CA ARG A 168 11.56 -2.78 3.37
C ARG A 168 11.88 -3.07 4.84
N LEU A 169 11.01 -3.79 5.54
CA LEU A 169 11.24 -4.21 6.93
C LEU A 169 11.94 -5.58 7.03
N ARG A 170 12.15 -6.26 5.90
CA ARG A 170 12.84 -7.55 5.83
C ARG A 170 14.34 -7.33 5.72
N PRO A 171 15.17 -7.96 6.57
CA PRO A 171 16.62 -7.78 6.54
C PRO A 171 17.25 -8.09 5.17
N TRP A 172 16.82 -9.17 4.52
CA TRP A 172 17.31 -9.58 3.20
C TRP A 172 16.96 -8.60 2.09
N TYR A 173 15.87 -7.83 2.22
CA TYR A 173 15.45 -6.91 1.16
C TYR A 173 16.49 -5.82 0.93
N ARG A 174 17.21 -5.39 1.98
CA ARG A 174 18.31 -4.42 1.86
C ARG A 174 19.45 -4.96 0.99
N LEU A 175 19.69 -6.28 1.01
CA LEU A 175 20.76 -6.91 0.25
C LEU A 175 20.46 -6.97 -1.25
N VAL A 176 19.18 -7.07 -1.62
CA VAL A 176 18.74 -7.22 -3.02
C VAL A 176 17.99 -5.98 -3.55
N ALA A 177 17.99 -4.88 -2.79
CA ALA A 177 17.18 -3.71 -3.09
C ALA A 177 17.60 -3.05 -4.40
N MET A 178 18.90 -3.05 -4.72
CA MET A 178 19.45 -2.38 -5.90
C MET A 178 19.12 -3.15 -7.18
N GLU A 179 19.16 -4.48 -7.13
CA GLU A 179 18.79 -5.38 -8.21
C GLU A 179 17.30 -5.26 -8.50
N LEU A 180 16.46 -5.28 -7.46
CA LEU A 180 15.02 -5.09 -7.61
C LEU A 180 14.68 -3.68 -8.11
N TYR A 181 15.44 -2.65 -7.70
CA TYR A 181 15.30 -1.29 -8.22
C TYR A 181 15.68 -1.21 -9.70
N THR A 182 16.75 -1.90 -10.10
CA THR A 182 17.16 -2.01 -11.50
C THR A 182 16.06 -2.65 -12.34
N VAL A 183 15.48 -3.76 -11.88
CA VAL A 183 14.33 -4.40 -12.54
C VAL A 183 13.12 -3.46 -12.60
N ALA A 184 12.86 -2.71 -11.51
CA ALA A 184 11.76 -1.76 -11.45
C ALA A 184 11.88 -0.62 -12.48
N ILE A 185 13.09 -0.25 -12.90
CA ILE A 185 13.30 0.75 -13.96
C ILE A 185 13.36 0.08 -15.33
N MET A 186 14.16 -0.98 -15.47
CA MET A 186 14.44 -1.58 -16.77
C MET A 186 13.20 -2.22 -17.39
N LEU A 187 12.35 -2.89 -16.62
CA LEU A 187 11.19 -3.58 -17.18
C LEU A 187 10.20 -2.65 -17.94
N PRO A 188 9.71 -1.54 -17.36
CA PRO A 188 8.83 -0.63 -18.11
C PRO A 188 9.56 0.06 -19.27
N VAL A 189 10.86 0.35 -19.14
CA VAL A 189 11.66 0.94 -20.23
C VAL A 189 11.72 -0.04 -21.42
N MET A 190 12.09 -1.29 -21.18
CA MET A 190 12.13 -2.32 -22.22
C MET A 190 10.75 -2.56 -22.83
N ALA A 191 9.69 -2.57 -22.02
CA ALA A 191 8.32 -2.72 -22.51
C ALA A 191 7.90 -1.57 -23.45
N LEU A 192 8.17 -0.32 -23.06
CA LEU A 192 7.83 0.85 -23.89
C LEU A 192 8.69 0.93 -25.16
N LEU A 193 9.98 0.60 -25.08
CA LEU A 193 10.85 0.51 -26.25
C LEU A 193 10.42 -0.63 -27.18
N GLY A 194 10.00 -1.77 -26.63
CA GLY A 194 9.45 -2.89 -27.39
C GLY A 194 8.16 -2.51 -28.12
N PHE A 195 7.24 -1.81 -27.45
CA PHE A 195 6.04 -1.24 -28.08
C PHE A 195 6.40 -0.25 -29.20
N ALA A 196 7.33 0.68 -28.97
CA ALA A 196 7.74 1.66 -29.97
C ALA A 196 8.45 1.02 -31.18
N GLN A 197 9.29 0.01 -30.94
CA GLN A 197 9.95 -0.76 -32.01
C GLN A 197 8.91 -1.53 -32.85
N ALA A 198 7.96 -2.21 -32.20
CA ALA A 198 6.87 -2.87 -32.89
C ALA A 198 6.01 -1.88 -33.70
N GLY A 199 5.74 -0.70 -33.15
CA GLY A 199 5.02 0.38 -33.83
C GLY A 199 5.68 0.82 -35.13
N ARG A 200 7.01 1.02 -35.11
CA ARG A 200 7.78 1.31 -36.33
C ARG A 200 7.67 0.19 -37.36
N TYR A 201 7.81 -1.06 -36.94
CA TYR A 201 7.72 -2.22 -37.83
C TYR A 201 6.32 -2.34 -38.48
N VAL A 202 5.27 -2.22 -37.67
CA VAL A 202 3.88 -2.23 -38.14
C VAL A 202 3.58 -1.07 -39.08
N SER A 203 4.16 0.11 -38.84
CA SER A 203 3.97 1.28 -39.72
C SER A 203 4.52 1.03 -41.13
N VAL A 204 5.58 0.24 -41.28
CA VAL A 204 6.12 -0.18 -42.58
C VAL A 204 5.15 -1.16 -43.25
N LEU A 205 4.68 -2.17 -42.51
CA LEU A 205 3.72 -3.16 -43.05
C LEU A 205 2.39 -2.51 -43.47
N ALA A 206 1.92 -1.52 -42.72
CA ALA A 206 0.67 -0.81 -42.99
C ALA A 206 0.71 0.05 -44.28
N GLN A 207 1.89 0.23 -44.89
CA GLN A 207 1.99 0.87 -46.22
C GLN A 207 1.43 -0.02 -47.33
N ASP A 208 1.37 -1.35 -47.12
CA ASP A 208 0.69 -2.27 -48.04
C ASP A 208 -0.82 -2.29 -47.76
N PRO A 209 -1.67 -1.77 -48.68
CA PRO A 209 -3.11 -1.73 -48.48
C PRO A 209 -3.77 -3.12 -48.47
N GLN A 210 -3.15 -4.12 -49.11
CA GLN A 210 -3.67 -5.49 -49.09
C GLN A 210 -3.41 -6.14 -47.73
N TRP A 211 -2.19 -5.99 -47.20
CA TRP A 211 -1.86 -6.44 -45.85
C TRP A 211 -2.78 -5.80 -44.80
N LEU A 212 -3.01 -4.49 -44.88
CA LEU A 212 -3.87 -3.75 -43.95
C LEU A 212 -5.33 -4.26 -43.99
N ARG A 213 -5.89 -4.46 -45.19
CA ARG A 213 -7.26 -5.00 -45.34
C ARG A 213 -7.39 -6.41 -44.75
N ASN A 214 -6.41 -7.27 -45.00
CA ASN A 214 -6.40 -8.63 -44.45
C ASN A 214 -6.34 -8.61 -42.93
N LEU A 215 -5.43 -7.81 -42.34
CA LEU A 215 -5.32 -7.68 -40.89
C LEU A 215 -6.63 -7.18 -40.25
N LEU A 216 -7.28 -6.17 -40.84
CA LEU A 216 -8.54 -5.64 -40.32
C LEU A 216 -9.68 -6.66 -40.43
N ALA A 217 -9.71 -7.45 -41.51
CA ALA A 217 -10.67 -8.54 -41.67
C ALA A 217 -10.43 -9.65 -40.63
N ASP A 218 -9.18 -10.08 -40.45
CA ASP A 218 -8.78 -11.11 -39.49
C ASP A 218 -9.03 -10.70 -38.03
N ALA A 219 -8.96 -9.40 -37.74
CA ALA A 219 -9.20 -8.87 -36.40
C ALA A 219 -10.63 -9.16 -35.91
N GLN A 220 -11.60 -9.39 -36.81
CA GLN A 220 -13.00 -9.62 -36.45
C GLN A 220 -13.52 -8.52 -35.51
N ALA A 221 -13.28 -7.26 -35.89
CA ALA A 221 -13.69 -6.11 -35.08
C ALA A 221 -15.22 -6.10 -34.88
N PRO A 222 -15.72 -5.75 -33.68
CA PRO A 222 -17.14 -5.60 -33.46
C PRO A 222 -17.75 -4.60 -34.46
N ASP A 223 -18.98 -4.88 -34.91
CA ASP A 223 -19.74 -3.97 -35.74
C ASP A 223 -20.16 -2.70 -34.96
N ALA A 224 -20.85 -1.77 -35.63
CA ALA A 224 -21.24 -0.51 -35.00
C ALA A 224 -22.11 -0.70 -33.74
N ALA A 225 -23.01 -1.70 -33.76
CA ALA A 225 -23.85 -2.03 -32.61
C ALA A 225 -23.03 -2.64 -31.46
N GLY A 226 -22.08 -3.52 -31.77
CA GLY A 226 -21.15 -4.09 -30.80
C GLY A 226 -20.26 -3.03 -30.16
N LEU A 227 -19.70 -2.12 -30.96
CA LEU A 227 -18.90 -1.00 -30.45
C LEU A 227 -19.72 -0.04 -29.57
N ALA A 228 -20.98 0.24 -29.93
CA ALA A 228 -21.87 1.04 -29.10
C ALA A 228 -22.14 0.36 -27.74
N THR A 229 -22.33 -0.96 -27.74
CA THR A 229 -22.53 -1.74 -26.52
C THR A 229 -21.30 -1.71 -25.61
N LEU A 230 -20.10 -1.94 -26.17
CA LEU A 230 -18.83 -1.86 -25.43
C LEU A 230 -18.61 -0.45 -24.86
N THR A 231 -18.93 0.59 -25.63
CA THR A 231 -18.85 1.98 -25.17
C THR A 231 -19.78 2.24 -23.99
N ALA A 232 -21.03 1.78 -24.06
CA ALA A 232 -21.99 1.89 -22.96
C ALA A 232 -21.51 1.13 -21.70
N TRP A 233 -20.90 -0.05 -21.86
CA TRP A 233 -20.31 -0.80 -20.74
C TRP A 233 -19.14 -0.05 -20.11
N ARG A 234 -18.22 0.49 -20.92
CA ARG A 234 -17.11 1.33 -20.43
C ARG A 234 -17.64 2.49 -19.59
N ASP A 235 -18.60 3.24 -20.12
CA ASP A 235 -19.15 4.43 -19.46
C ASP A 235 -19.91 4.05 -18.19
N GLY A 236 -20.67 2.95 -18.24
CA GLY A 236 -21.33 2.36 -17.07
C GLY A 236 -20.35 2.00 -15.95
N ILE A 237 -19.22 1.37 -16.28
CA ILE A 237 -18.18 1.02 -15.32
C ILE A 237 -17.53 2.29 -14.73
N TRP A 238 -17.22 3.30 -15.54
CA TRP A 238 -16.69 4.58 -15.04
C TRP A 238 -17.67 5.28 -14.10
N MET A 239 -18.95 5.35 -14.46
CA MET A 239 -19.99 5.92 -13.59
C MET A 239 -20.11 5.16 -12.28
N ALA A 240 -20.09 3.81 -12.32
CA ALA A 240 -20.12 2.99 -11.12
C ALA A 240 -18.90 3.23 -10.21
N LEU A 241 -17.69 3.31 -10.78
CA LEU A 241 -16.47 3.61 -10.03
C LEU A 241 -16.51 5.01 -9.39
N ALA A 242 -16.98 6.02 -10.12
CA ALA A 242 -17.13 7.37 -9.61
C ALA A 242 -18.18 7.43 -8.48
N ALA A 243 -19.33 6.77 -8.67
CA ALA A 243 -20.38 6.67 -7.66
C ALA A 243 -19.87 5.95 -6.39
N LEU A 244 -19.14 4.83 -6.53
CA LEU A 244 -18.56 4.11 -5.40
C LEU A 244 -17.56 4.96 -4.63
N LEU A 245 -16.70 5.71 -5.31
CA LEU A 245 -15.76 6.64 -4.66
C LEU A 245 -16.51 7.76 -3.93
N LEU A 246 -17.50 8.38 -4.58
CA LEU A 246 -18.32 9.44 -3.98
C LEU A 246 -19.05 8.93 -2.73
N LEU A 247 -19.73 7.80 -2.83
CA LEU A 247 -20.43 7.16 -1.70
C LEU A 247 -19.46 6.82 -0.56
N THR A 248 -18.25 6.35 -0.88
CA THR A 248 -17.21 6.08 0.12
C THR A 248 -16.83 7.36 0.88
N LEU A 249 -16.65 8.48 0.16
CA LEU A 249 -16.30 9.77 0.76
C LEU A 249 -17.45 10.36 1.59
N LEU A 250 -18.68 10.26 1.10
CA LEU A 250 -19.89 10.68 1.82
C LEU A 250 -20.11 9.85 3.09
N ALA A 251 -20.02 8.52 2.99
CA ALA A 251 -20.12 7.62 4.14
C ALA A 251 -19.03 7.90 5.18
N ARG A 252 -17.81 8.20 4.72
CA ARG A 252 -16.71 8.61 5.60
C ARG A 252 -17.04 9.92 6.32
N ALA A 253 -17.52 10.94 5.61
CA ALA A 253 -17.87 12.24 6.18
C ALA A 253 -19.01 12.11 7.21
N LEU A 254 -20.05 11.35 6.89
CA LEU A 254 -21.18 11.08 7.79
C LEU A 254 -20.73 10.35 9.06
N ARG A 255 -19.86 9.33 8.93
CA ARG A 255 -19.28 8.63 10.07
C ARG A 255 -18.48 9.59 10.96
N GLN A 256 -17.63 10.41 10.36
CA GLN A 256 -16.80 11.37 11.08
C GLN A 256 -17.66 12.40 11.83
N TRP A 257 -18.74 12.89 11.21
CA TRP A 257 -19.69 13.79 11.85
C TRP A 257 -20.39 13.12 13.05
N ARG A 258 -20.91 11.90 12.89
CA ARG A 258 -21.58 11.14 13.97
C ARG A 258 -20.66 10.87 15.18
N GLU A 259 -19.40 10.55 14.91
CA GLU A 259 -18.44 10.23 15.98
C GLU A 259 -17.84 11.48 16.64
N SER A 260 -17.93 12.66 16.00
CA SER A 260 -17.42 13.92 16.56
C SER A 260 -18.08 14.32 17.88
N ALA A 261 -19.30 13.83 18.14
CA ALA A 261 -20.04 14.09 19.38
C ALA A 261 -19.45 13.40 20.62
N ARG A 262 -18.48 12.48 20.47
CA ARG A 262 -17.86 11.76 21.59
C ARG A 262 -16.35 11.93 21.51
N SER A 263 -15.77 12.75 22.37
CA SER A 263 -14.33 12.99 22.41
C SER A 263 -13.63 12.24 23.55
N VAL A 264 -12.31 12.10 23.41
CA VAL A 264 -11.39 11.57 24.42
C VAL A 264 -10.18 12.49 24.49
N ARG A 265 -9.71 12.77 25.70
CA ARG A 265 -8.49 13.55 25.96
C ARG A 265 -7.31 12.60 26.16
N ILE A 266 -6.25 12.84 25.40
CA ILE A 266 -4.97 12.13 25.51
C ILE A 266 -3.94 13.10 26.08
N HIS A 267 -3.41 12.76 27.25
CA HIS A 267 -2.38 13.54 27.92
C HIS A 267 -0.99 13.02 27.53
N TYR A 268 -0.14 13.92 27.04
CA TYR A 268 1.27 13.67 26.69
C TYR A 268 2.19 14.30 27.76
N PRO A 269 3.50 14.01 27.73
CA PRO A 269 4.48 14.75 28.55
C PRO A 269 4.42 16.26 28.31
N ASN A 270 4.98 17.06 29.23
CA ASN A 270 5.02 18.53 29.14
C ASN A 270 3.64 19.21 29.10
N ALA A 271 2.66 18.65 29.82
CA ALA A 271 1.29 19.18 29.93
C ALA A 271 0.53 19.33 28.60
N GLN A 272 0.97 18.69 27.52
CA GLN A 272 0.27 18.73 26.25
C GLN A 272 -0.97 17.81 26.28
N VAL A 273 -2.13 18.37 25.96
CA VAL A 273 -3.41 17.64 25.94
C VAL A 273 -4.01 17.71 24.54
N VAL A 274 -4.37 16.55 24.01
CA VAL A 274 -5.00 16.44 22.69
C VAL A 274 -6.39 15.84 22.83
N THR A 275 -7.40 16.58 22.36
CA THR A 275 -8.79 16.12 22.31
C THR A 275 -9.11 15.59 20.92
N VAL A 276 -9.45 14.31 20.81
CA VAL A 276 -9.85 13.67 19.54
C VAL A 276 -11.19 12.96 19.68
N PRO A 277 -11.97 12.82 18.59
CA PRO A 277 -13.13 11.94 18.58
C PRO A 277 -12.77 10.50 18.94
N ARG A 278 -13.70 9.76 19.55
CA ARG A 278 -13.55 8.33 19.84
C ARG A 278 -13.22 7.55 18.57
N GLY A 279 -12.35 6.54 18.70
CA GLY A 279 -11.95 5.67 17.59
C GLY A 279 -10.72 6.14 16.80
N PHE A 280 -10.16 7.31 17.13
CA PHE A 280 -8.79 7.67 16.76
C PHE A 280 -7.80 6.74 17.46
N THR A 281 -6.70 6.42 16.79
CA THR A 281 -5.54 5.81 17.45
C THR A 281 -4.70 6.89 18.14
N VAL A 282 -3.91 6.51 19.14
CA VAL A 282 -2.97 7.45 19.79
C VAL A 282 -2.01 8.06 18.76
N LEU A 283 -1.56 7.30 17.76
CA LEU A 283 -0.70 7.83 16.70
C LEU A 283 -1.41 8.87 15.81
N GLU A 284 -2.66 8.61 15.43
CA GLU A 284 -3.46 9.58 14.66
C GLU A 284 -3.68 10.87 15.46
N ALA A 285 -3.93 10.75 16.77
CA ALA A 285 -4.05 11.91 17.65
C ALA A 285 -2.74 12.71 17.76
N SER A 286 -1.60 12.01 17.88
CA SER A 286 -0.28 12.67 17.86
C SER A 286 -0.07 13.47 16.57
N HIS A 287 -0.30 12.86 15.40
CA HIS A 287 -0.13 13.53 14.12
C HIS A 287 -1.12 14.69 13.91
N GLN A 288 -2.37 14.56 14.38
CA GLN A 288 -3.36 15.63 14.28
C GLN A 288 -2.93 16.87 15.08
N ALA A 289 -2.32 16.67 16.24
CA ALA A 289 -1.82 17.72 17.12
C ALA A 289 -0.40 18.21 16.80
N GLY A 290 0.23 17.71 15.74
CA GLY A 290 1.61 18.07 15.39
C GLY A 290 2.67 17.49 16.33
N ILE A 291 2.33 16.49 17.14
CA ILE A 291 3.26 15.81 18.04
C ILE A 291 4.08 14.81 17.24
N ALA A 292 5.40 15.00 17.24
CA ALA A 292 6.32 14.11 16.55
C ALA A 292 6.28 12.71 17.19
N HIS A 293 5.94 11.69 16.41
CA HIS A 293 5.76 10.32 16.88
C HIS A 293 6.32 9.30 15.88
N ALA A 294 7.29 8.50 16.32
CA ALA A 294 7.96 7.53 15.45
C ALA A 294 6.99 6.49 14.87
N SER A 295 6.92 6.38 13.54
CA SER A 295 6.01 5.44 12.87
C SER A 295 6.61 4.88 11.56
N VAL A 296 7.72 4.15 11.66
CA VAL A 296 8.46 3.60 10.49
C VAL A 296 7.57 2.79 9.55
N CYS A 297 6.60 2.01 10.05
CA CYS A 297 5.67 1.25 9.20
C CYS A 297 4.44 2.05 8.73
N GLY A 298 4.33 3.34 9.07
CA GLY A 298 3.19 4.20 8.77
C GLY A 298 1.91 3.81 9.52
N GLY A 299 2.04 3.27 10.73
CA GLY A 299 0.89 2.91 11.58
C GLY A 299 0.25 1.54 11.31
N ARG A 300 0.99 0.60 10.69
CA ARG A 300 0.49 -0.73 10.28
C ARG A 300 0.69 -1.85 11.31
N GLY A 301 1.20 -1.53 12.50
CA GLY A 301 1.52 -2.50 13.54
C GLY A 301 2.58 -3.54 13.10
N ARG A 302 3.70 -3.09 12.50
CA ARG A 302 4.76 -3.99 12.00
C ARG A 302 6.17 -3.71 12.51
N CYS A 303 6.46 -2.51 13.01
CA CYS A 303 7.84 -2.05 13.26
C CYS A 303 8.15 -1.68 14.71
N SER A 304 7.23 -1.85 15.66
CA SER A 304 7.36 -1.46 17.09
C SER A 304 7.81 -0.02 17.41
N THR A 305 8.02 0.86 16.44
CA THR A 305 8.57 2.21 16.70
C THR A 305 7.56 3.17 17.35
N CYS A 306 6.26 2.96 17.16
CA CYS A 306 5.21 3.80 17.76
C CYS A 306 4.86 3.39 19.20
N ARG A 307 5.81 2.84 19.95
CA ARG A 307 5.57 2.33 21.30
C ARG A 307 5.24 3.49 22.25
N VAL A 308 4.20 3.31 23.04
CA VAL A 308 3.81 4.21 24.13
C VAL A 308 3.65 3.40 25.41
N ARG A 309 4.10 3.97 26.53
CA ARG A 309 3.67 3.52 27.86
C ARG A 309 2.35 4.21 28.18
N VAL A 310 1.36 3.44 28.61
CA VAL A 310 0.03 3.94 28.93
C VAL A 310 -0.13 3.96 30.44
N HIS A 311 -0.46 5.11 31.00
CA HIS A 311 -0.76 5.26 32.42
C HIS A 311 -2.28 5.17 32.59
N ALA A 312 -2.77 3.96 32.81
CA ALA A 312 -4.20 3.69 33.00
C ALA A 312 -4.39 2.49 33.95
N PRO A 313 -5.48 2.44 34.73
CA PRO A 313 -5.79 1.31 35.60
C PRO A 313 -5.87 -0.01 34.83
N ASP A 314 -5.52 -1.13 35.46
CA ASP A 314 -5.64 -2.44 34.86
C ASP A 314 -7.08 -2.73 34.40
N GLY A 315 -7.22 -3.32 33.22
CA GLY A 315 -8.52 -3.61 32.59
C GLY A 315 -9.22 -2.42 31.91
N SER A 316 -8.72 -1.19 32.04
CA SER A 316 -9.33 0.00 31.40
C SER A 316 -9.05 0.13 29.90
N LEU A 317 -8.03 -0.57 29.40
CA LEU A 317 -7.61 -0.51 28.00
C LEU A 317 -8.31 -1.58 27.15
N PRO A 318 -8.67 -1.27 25.89
CA PRO A 318 -9.17 -2.27 24.97
C PRO A 318 -8.11 -3.36 24.73
N ALA A 319 -8.57 -4.59 24.53
CA ALA A 319 -7.70 -5.74 24.26
C ALA A 319 -6.75 -5.46 23.08
N ALA A 320 -5.50 -5.92 23.21
CA ALA A 320 -4.53 -5.82 22.13
C ALA A 320 -4.96 -6.69 20.95
N SER A 321 -4.87 -6.13 19.74
CA SER A 321 -5.10 -6.94 18.53
C SER A 321 -4.02 -8.00 18.39
N GLU A 322 -4.32 -9.12 17.73
CA GLU A 322 -3.34 -10.19 17.48
C GLU A 322 -2.02 -9.67 16.85
N ALA A 323 -2.13 -8.68 15.96
CA ALA A 323 -0.97 -8.05 15.33
C ALA A 323 -0.15 -7.20 16.32
N GLU A 324 -0.81 -6.51 17.25
CA GLU A 324 -0.18 -5.75 18.32
C GLU A 324 0.54 -6.70 19.28
N THR A 325 -0.14 -7.73 19.78
CA THR A 325 0.42 -8.73 20.70
C THR A 325 1.66 -9.39 20.13
N ARG A 326 1.63 -9.80 18.85
CA ARG A 326 2.78 -10.44 18.19
C ARG A 326 4.01 -9.52 18.09
N VAL A 327 3.80 -8.22 17.89
CA VAL A 327 4.89 -7.25 17.82
C VAL A 327 5.44 -6.92 19.21
N LEU A 328 4.56 -6.76 20.20
CA LEU A 328 4.96 -6.49 21.59
C LEU A 328 5.73 -7.67 22.18
N ALA A 329 5.28 -8.91 21.97
CA ALA A 329 5.97 -10.12 22.40
C ALA A 329 7.38 -10.23 21.80
N ARG A 330 7.54 -9.90 20.51
CA ARG A 330 8.84 -9.97 19.82
C ARG A 330 9.88 -9.02 20.40
N VAL A 331 9.46 -7.87 20.93
CA VAL A 331 10.37 -6.86 21.47
C VAL A 331 10.50 -6.91 22.99
N GLY A 332 9.91 -7.92 23.64
CA GLY A 332 9.93 -8.03 25.11
C GLY A 332 9.30 -6.82 25.79
N ALA A 333 8.22 -6.25 25.24
CA ALA A 333 7.60 -5.06 25.80
C ALA A 333 7.04 -5.36 27.20
N GLY A 334 7.38 -4.52 28.18
CA GLY A 334 6.88 -4.63 29.55
C GLY A 334 5.37 -4.36 29.70
N PRO A 335 4.82 -4.51 30.92
CA PRO A 335 3.41 -4.23 31.18
C PRO A 335 3.06 -2.78 30.84
N HIS A 336 1.79 -2.53 30.48
CA HIS A 336 1.26 -1.23 30.05
C HIS A 336 1.90 -0.58 28.80
N VAL A 337 2.75 -1.30 28.06
CA VAL A 337 3.26 -0.83 26.76
C VAL A 337 2.31 -1.23 25.64
N ARG A 338 1.92 -0.27 24.81
CA ARG A 338 1.03 -0.46 23.65
C ARG A 338 1.65 0.11 22.38
N LEU A 339 1.13 -0.31 21.23
CA LEU A 339 1.45 0.35 19.96
C LEU A 339 0.47 1.49 19.74
N ALA A 340 0.96 2.73 19.72
CA ALA A 340 0.13 3.92 19.53
C ALA A 340 -0.69 3.88 18.24
N CYS A 341 -0.20 3.18 17.20
CA CYS A 341 -0.93 3.01 15.94
C CYS A 341 -2.06 1.96 15.99
N GLN A 342 -2.16 1.17 17.05
CA GLN A 342 -3.18 0.14 17.22
C GLN A 342 -4.14 0.48 18.37
N LEU A 343 -3.64 1.12 19.43
CA LEU A 343 -4.41 1.54 20.59
C LEU A 343 -5.41 2.64 20.23
N ARG A 344 -6.71 2.34 20.44
CA ARG A 344 -7.83 3.28 20.29
C ARG A 344 -8.46 3.58 21.65
N PRO A 345 -8.17 4.74 22.27
CA PRO A 345 -8.78 5.13 23.54
C PRO A 345 -10.30 5.08 23.51
N THR A 346 -10.91 4.53 24.56
CA THR A 346 -12.35 4.66 24.86
C THR A 346 -12.65 5.70 25.94
N HIS A 347 -11.65 6.01 26.77
CA HIS A 347 -11.71 6.98 27.87
C HIS A 347 -10.41 7.79 27.89
N ASP A 348 -10.42 8.89 28.64
CA ASP A 348 -9.24 9.75 28.81
C ASP A 348 -8.06 8.94 29.34
N LEU A 349 -6.88 9.15 28.76
CA LEU A 349 -5.68 8.41 29.15
C LEU A 349 -4.41 9.23 28.99
N ARG A 350 -3.38 8.88 29.76
CA ARG A 350 -2.06 9.50 29.69
C ARG A 350 -1.08 8.54 29.03
N VAL A 351 -0.27 9.04 28.11
CA VAL A 351 0.73 8.26 27.37
C VAL A 351 2.09 8.92 27.40
N THR A 352 3.13 8.09 27.38
CA THR A 352 4.52 8.52 27.21
C THR A 352 5.10 7.80 25.99
N PRO A 353 5.43 8.51 24.89
CA PRO A 353 6.18 7.93 23.78
C PRO A 353 7.52 7.39 24.24
N LEU A 354 7.84 6.15 23.87
CA LEU A 354 9.07 5.47 24.32
C LEU A 354 10.21 5.55 23.31
N ILE A 355 9.94 6.05 22.10
CA ILE A 355 10.88 6.06 20.99
C ILE A 355 10.97 7.48 20.44
N PRO A 356 12.18 8.04 20.25
CA PRO A 356 12.37 9.36 19.66
C PRO A 356 11.75 9.42 18.25
N PRO A 357 11.25 10.59 17.81
CA PRO A 357 10.55 10.71 16.53
C PRO A 357 11.41 10.39 15.30
N SER A 358 12.73 10.55 15.37
CA SER A 358 13.68 10.35 14.27
C SER A 358 14.48 9.04 14.41
N VAL A 359 13.83 7.89 14.19
CA VAL A 359 14.51 6.57 14.16
C VAL A 359 14.59 6.03 12.74
N PRO A 360 15.79 5.75 12.21
CA PRO A 360 15.97 5.09 10.92
C PRO A 360 15.30 3.71 10.86
N PRO A 361 14.73 3.27 9.71
CA PRO A 361 14.07 1.96 9.61
C PRO A 361 14.94 0.77 10.00
N ALA A 362 16.26 0.84 9.79
CA ALA A 362 17.20 -0.21 10.15
C ALA A 362 17.33 -0.40 11.67
N MET A 363 17.10 0.67 12.45
CA MET A 363 17.18 0.65 13.92
C MET A 363 15.85 0.25 14.58
N SER A 364 14.78 0.02 13.82
CA SER A 364 13.47 -0.35 14.39
C SER A 364 13.49 -1.68 15.15
N TRP A 365 14.48 -2.53 14.89
CA TRP A 365 14.62 -3.87 15.48
C TRP A 365 15.62 -3.95 16.63
N SER A 366 16.63 -3.05 16.67
CA SER A 366 17.72 -3.12 17.66
C SER A 366 17.40 -2.43 18.99
N GLN A 367 16.38 -1.57 19.04
CA GLN A 367 16.03 -0.78 20.24
C GLN A 367 14.94 -1.44 21.12
N GLY A 368 14.90 -2.78 21.17
CA GLY A 368 13.96 -3.52 22.02
C GLY A 368 14.12 -3.16 23.51
N HIS A 369 15.37 -3.13 23.98
CA HIS A 369 15.74 -2.90 25.38
C HIS A 369 16.44 -1.56 25.67
N LEU A 370 17.14 -0.96 24.70
CA LEU A 370 18.12 0.10 24.98
C LEU A 370 17.56 1.50 25.32
N MET A 371 16.25 1.77 25.16
CA MET A 371 15.70 3.13 25.30
C MET A 371 14.42 3.21 26.14
N ALA A 372 13.93 2.08 26.65
CA ALA A 372 12.90 2.12 27.68
C ALA A 372 13.64 2.23 29.02
N GLY A 373 13.75 3.44 29.56
CA GLY A 373 14.08 3.58 30.98
C GLY A 373 13.16 2.64 31.77
N GLU A 374 13.77 1.67 32.44
CA GLU A 374 13.11 0.79 33.39
C GLU A 374 13.27 1.41 34.78
N GLU A 375 12.18 1.51 35.52
CA GLU A 375 12.29 1.76 36.96
C GLU A 375 12.83 0.48 37.58
N ARG A 376 14.00 0.59 38.21
CA ARG A 376 14.58 -0.47 39.02
C ARG A 376 14.70 0.02 40.44
N GLU A 377 14.41 -0.87 41.38
CA GLU A 377 14.89 -0.67 42.74
C GLU A 377 16.42 -0.82 42.73
N LEU A 378 17.10 0.28 42.98
CA LEU A 378 18.55 0.35 43.04
C LEU A 378 18.95 0.47 44.52
N CYS A 379 19.83 -0.42 44.98
CA CYS A 379 20.58 -0.17 46.21
C CYS A 379 21.81 0.66 45.83
N VAL A 380 21.80 1.94 46.20
CA VAL A 380 22.93 2.83 45.97
C VAL A 380 23.82 2.80 47.22
N LEU A 381 24.94 2.08 47.14
CA LEU A 381 26.00 2.16 48.14
C LEU A 381 26.89 3.35 47.81
N PHE A 382 26.78 4.42 48.60
CA PHE A 382 27.72 5.53 48.54
C PHE A 382 28.92 5.23 49.46
N ALA A 383 30.08 4.96 48.86
CA ALA A 383 31.35 4.82 49.57
C ALA A 383 32.23 5.99 49.18
N ASP A 384 32.60 6.81 50.16
CA ASP A 384 33.41 8.01 49.96
C ASP A 384 34.68 7.96 50.81
N LEU A 385 35.72 8.65 50.37
CA LEU A 385 36.93 8.84 51.14
C LEU A 385 36.68 9.93 52.18
N ARG A 386 37.16 9.73 53.41
CA ARG A 386 36.94 10.67 54.50
C ARG A 386 37.49 12.05 54.13
N GLY A 387 36.60 13.03 53.96
CA GLY A 387 36.96 14.41 53.62
C GLY A 387 37.08 14.71 52.12
N PHE A 388 36.69 13.79 51.23
CA PHE A 388 36.75 14.00 49.78
C PHE A 388 35.85 15.14 49.29
N THR A 389 34.65 15.31 49.87
CA THR A 389 33.77 16.44 49.53
C THR A 389 34.46 17.78 49.76
N ARG A 390 35.10 17.96 50.93
CA ARG A 390 35.84 19.20 51.27
C ARG A 390 37.07 19.41 50.37
N LEU A 391 37.70 18.33 49.90
CA LEU A 391 38.84 18.38 48.97
C LEU A 391 38.41 18.80 47.56
N SER A 392 37.27 18.27 47.09
CA SER A 392 36.74 18.50 45.74
C SER A 392 36.04 19.85 45.58
N GLU A 393 35.50 20.42 46.66
CA GLU A 393 34.87 21.76 46.67
C GLU A 393 35.81 22.88 46.22
N HIS A 394 37.13 22.70 46.38
CA HIS A 394 38.13 23.70 46.02
C HIS A 394 38.93 23.33 44.76
N ARG A 395 38.50 22.33 43.99
CA ARG A 395 39.20 21.87 42.77
C ARG A 395 38.27 21.77 41.58
N LEU A 396 38.82 21.95 40.38
CA LEU A 396 38.06 21.77 39.16
C LEU A 396 37.82 20.28 38.88
N PRO A 397 36.72 19.91 38.20
CA PRO A 397 36.36 18.51 37.96
C PRO A 397 37.46 17.66 37.31
N TYR A 398 38.31 18.27 36.47
CA TYR A 398 39.45 17.59 35.85
C TYR A 398 40.52 17.23 36.88
N ASP A 399 40.85 18.13 37.81
CA ASP A 399 41.92 17.95 38.80
C ASP A 399 41.54 16.97 39.93
N VAL A 400 40.23 16.78 40.16
CA VAL A 400 39.72 15.81 41.14
C VAL A 400 39.92 14.36 40.67
N VAL A 401 39.99 14.13 39.35
CA VAL A 401 40.11 12.79 38.75
C VAL A 401 41.55 12.25 38.77
N PHE A 402 42.56 13.12 38.87
CA PHE A 402 43.99 12.75 38.83
C PHE A 402 44.69 12.82 40.20
N LEU A 403 43.92 12.78 41.28
CA LEU A 403 44.41 12.83 42.66
C LEU A 403 44.85 11.47 43.20
#